data_AF-A0A9D5NIK5-F1
#
_entry.id   AF-A0A9D5NIK5-F1
#
_cell.length_a   1.000
_cell.length_b   1.000
_cell.length_c   1.000
_cell.angle_alpha   90.00
_cell.angle_beta   90.00
_cell.angle_gamma   90.00
#
_symmetry.space_group_name_H-M   'P 1'
#
loop_
_entity.id
_entity.type
_entity.pdbx_description
1 polymer ?
#
loop_
_entity_poly.entity_id
_entity_poly.type
_entity_poly.pdbx_seq_one_letter_code
_entity_poly.pdbx_strand_id
1 'polypeptide(L)'
;MKNNKGFLLAETIVTISIIATLATSMYLYVSKTTSRFEERDSYENIISLYKVNVLKEYLNTKEYVTVSSSNEIPEEILGIINDPNNLDIKKTYLISNTETAKNSLKNSLDNKTEQAFIDYLKWINLPDSSTDSRLIVWFNDNTFASLKIVK
;
A
#
# COMPACT_ATOMS: atom_id res chain seq x y z
N MET A 1 -7.36 -41.62 52.62
CA MET A 1 -6.83 -40.58 51.73
C MET A 1 -7.22 -40.93 50.29
N LYS A 2 -8.07 -40.12 49.63
CA LYS A 2 -8.40 -40.33 48.21
C LYS A 2 -7.23 -39.86 47.35
N ASN A 3 -6.80 -40.71 46.41
CA ASN A 3 -5.68 -40.45 45.53
C ASN A 3 -6.14 -39.57 44.35
N ASN A 4 -5.89 -38.26 44.43
CA ASN A 4 -6.33 -37.27 43.42
C ASN A 4 -5.34 -37.10 42.25
N LYS A 5 -4.32 -37.96 42.14
CA LYS A 5 -3.24 -37.82 41.14
C LYS A 5 -3.76 -37.81 39.69
N GLY A 6 -4.80 -38.58 39.38
CA GLY A 6 -5.39 -38.61 38.04
C GLY A 6 -6.15 -37.33 37.66
N PHE A 7 -6.83 -36.71 38.63
CA PHE A 7 -7.52 -35.43 38.43
C PHE A 7 -6.53 -34.29 38.19
N LEU A 8 -5.43 -34.29 38.95
CA LEU A 8 -4.36 -33.29 38.85
C LEU A 8 -3.60 -33.39 37.50
N LEU A 9 -3.40 -34.61 37.00
CA LEU A 9 -2.81 -34.85 35.67
C LEU A 9 -3.72 -34.32 34.56
N ALA A 10 -5.02 -34.61 34.63
CA ALA A 10 -5.99 -34.15 33.62
C ALA A 10 -6.10 -32.62 33.58
N GLU A 11 -6.18 -31.96 34.75
CA GLU A 11 -6.22 -30.50 34.86
C GLU A 11 -4.94 -29.84 34.30
N THR A 12 -3.78 -30.46 34.54
CA THR A 12 -2.50 -29.99 34.00
C THR A 12 -2.47 -30.09 32.47
N ILE A 13 -2.93 -31.20 31.89
CA ILE A 13 -2.98 -31.38 30.43
C ILE A 13 -3.92 -30.35 29.78
N VAL A 14 -5.09 -30.12 30.37
CA VAL A 14 -6.04 -29.11 29.89
C VAL A 14 -5.42 -27.73 29.93
N THR A 15 -4.76 -27.38 31.04
CA THR A 15 -4.10 -26.07 31.21
C THR A 15 -3.00 -25.86 30.17
N ILE A 16 -2.15 -26.86 29.95
CA ILE A 16 -1.09 -26.80 28.91
C ILE A 16 -1.69 -26.66 27.52
N SER A 17 -2.79 -27.36 27.23
CA SER A 17 -3.46 -27.29 25.93
C SER A 17 -4.03 -25.89 25.65
N ILE A 18 -4.59 -25.23 26.67
CA ILE A 18 -5.07 -23.85 26.56
C ILE A 18 -3.90 -22.90 26.31
N ILE A 19 -2.81 -23.03 27.07
CA ILE A 19 -1.61 -22.19 26.91
C ILE A 19 -1.01 -22.37 25.51
N ALA A 20 -0.87 -23.61 25.03
CA ALA A 20 -0.34 -23.90 23.70
C ALA A 20 -1.21 -23.30 22.59
N THR A 21 -2.54 -23.37 22.75
CA THR A 21 -3.48 -22.76 21.80
C THR A 21 -3.30 -21.25 21.75
N LEU A 22 -3.27 -20.59 22.92
CA LEU A 22 -3.08 -19.14 23.02
C LEU A 22 -1.74 -18.70 22.41
N ALA A 23 -0.65 -19.40 22.72
CA ALA A 23 0.66 -19.11 22.18
C ALA A 23 0.68 -19.24 20.64
N THR A 24 0.06 -20.28 20.10
CA THR A 24 -0.03 -20.50 18.64
C THR A 24 -0.85 -19.39 17.97
N SER A 25 -2.00 -19.03 18.54
CA SER A 25 -2.83 -17.93 18.01
C SER A 25 -2.09 -16.59 18.03
N MET A 26 -1.37 -16.29 19.11
CA MET A 26 -0.59 -15.07 19.24
C MET A 26 0.56 -15.04 18.22
N TYR A 27 1.27 -16.15 18.03
CA TYR A 27 2.31 -16.28 17.01
C TYR A 27 1.77 -16.01 15.61
N LEU A 28 0.65 -16.63 15.24
CA LEU A 28 0.02 -16.41 13.92
C LEU A 28 -0.39 -14.96 13.73
N TYR A 29 -0.92 -14.31 14.77
CA TYR A 29 -1.31 -12.90 14.72
C TYR A 29 -0.10 -11.98 14.51
N VAL A 30 0.97 -12.18 15.28
CA VAL A 30 2.21 -11.39 15.17
C VAL A 30 2.87 -11.61 13.82
N SER A 31 2.97 -12.85 13.35
CA SER A 31 3.56 -13.18 12.04
C SER A 31 2.78 -12.54 10.90
N LYS A 32 1.45 -12.66 10.90
CA LYS A 32 0.59 -12.01 9.89
C LYS A 32 0.70 -10.50 9.92
N THR A 33 0.81 -9.91 11.09
CA THR A 33 0.93 -8.45 11.26
C THR A 33 2.28 -7.97 10.75
N THR A 34 3.37 -8.65 11.13
CA THR A 34 4.74 -8.33 10.71
C THR A 34 4.88 -8.43 9.19
N SER A 35 4.40 -9.52 8.59
CA SER A 35 4.41 -9.69 7.13
C SER A 35 3.63 -8.59 6.40
N ARG A 36 2.48 -8.17 6.92
CA ARG A 36 1.72 -7.04 6.36
C ARG A 36 2.45 -5.70 6.50
N PHE A 37 3.19 -5.50 7.59
CA PHE A 37 4.00 -4.31 7.79
C PHE A 37 5.18 -4.26 6.83
N GLU A 38 5.89 -5.38 6.64
CA GLU A 38 7.00 -5.48 5.68
C GLU A 38 6.51 -5.26 4.24
N GLU A 39 5.38 -5.88 3.86
CA GLU A 39 4.76 -5.67 2.56
C GLU A 39 4.33 -4.21 2.37
N ARG A 40 3.71 -3.59 3.38
CA ARG A 40 3.37 -2.16 3.34
C ARG A 40 4.61 -1.28 3.19
N ASP A 41 5.66 -1.50 3.98
CA ASP A 41 6.85 -0.66 3.96
C ASP A 41 7.64 -0.80 2.64
N SER A 42 7.52 -1.96 1.98
CA SER A 42 8.10 -2.19 0.65
C SER A 42 7.48 -1.32 -0.46
N TYR A 43 6.22 -0.91 -0.28
CA TYR A 43 5.51 -0.06 -1.22
C TYR A 43 5.40 1.37 -0.68
N GLU A 44 4.70 1.55 0.44
CA GLU A 44 4.38 2.84 1.05
C GLU A 44 5.27 3.15 2.27
N ASN A 45 6.57 3.30 2.05
CA ASN A 45 7.46 3.80 3.10
C ASN A 45 7.13 5.26 3.47
N ILE A 46 7.54 5.69 4.68
CA ILE A 46 7.21 7.02 5.22
C ILE A 46 7.71 8.16 4.32
N ILE A 47 8.89 8.01 3.72
CA ILE A 47 9.49 9.03 2.85
C ILE A 47 8.66 9.18 1.58
N SER A 48 8.32 8.08 0.93
CA SER A 48 7.50 8.05 -0.28
C SER A 48 6.11 8.64 0.00
N LEU A 49 5.47 8.28 1.11
CA LEU A 49 4.19 8.87 1.52
C LEU A 49 4.27 10.39 1.76
N TYR A 50 5.33 10.86 2.42
CA TYR A 50 5.58 12.29 2.59
C TYR A 50 5.72 13.01 1.25
N LYS A 51 6.49 12.43 0.33
CA LYS A 51 6.67 12.94 -1.05
C LYS A 51 5.32 13.02 -1.80
N VAL A 52 4.48 11.99 -1.69
CA VAL A 52 3.12 12.00 -2.29
C VAL A 52 2.23 13.07 -1.65
N ASN A 53 2.32 13.28 -0.33
CA ASN A 53 1.54 14.32 0.33
C ASN A 53 1.94 15.73 -0.12
N VAL A 54 3.23 16.02 -0.21
CA VAL A 54 3.74 17.30 -0.74
C VAL A 54 3.25 17.53 -2.16
N LEU A 55 3.29 16.49 -3.00
CA LEU A 55 2.75 16.54 -4.36
C LEU A 55 1.25 16.84 -4.37
N LYS A 56 0.47 16.16 -3.53
CA LYS A 56 -0.98 16.40 -3.42
C LYS A 56 -1.28 17.84 -3.01
N GLU A 57 -0.57 18.38 -2.01
CA GLU A 57 -0.75 19.76 -1.59
C GLU A 57 -0.46 20.73 -2.75
N TYR A 58 0.63 20.51 -3.48
CA TYR A 58 0.97 21.32 -4.65
C TYR A 58 -0.12 21.27 -5.73
N LEU A 59 -0.61 20.08 -6.08
CA LEU A 59 -1.67 19.89 -7.08
C LEU A 59 -2.99 20.57 -6.65
N ASN A 60 -3.32 20.52 -5.36
CA ASN A 60 -4.49 21.18 -4.80
C ASN A 60 -4.38 22.72 -4.85
N THR A 61 -3.21 23.28 -4.55
CA THR A 61 -3.01 24.75 -4.54
C THR A 61 -3.08 25.41 -5.91
N LYS A 62 -2.92 24.64 -6.99
CA LYS A 62 -2.85 25.13 -8.36
C LYS A 62 -4.06 24.75 -9.22
N GLU A 63 -5.11 24.17 -8.63
CA GLU A 63 -6.30 23.66 -9.33
C GLU A 63 -6.01 22.64 -10.46
N TYR A 64 -4.83 22.00 -10.44
CA TYR A 64 -4.46 20.99 -11.46
C TYR A 64 -5.28 19.71 -11.35
N VAL A 65 -5.97 19.49 -10.23
CA VAL A 65 -6.90 18.36 -10.02
C VAL A 65 -8.07 18.37 -11.00
N THR A 66 -8.24 19.45 -11.77
CA THR A 66 -9.26 19.57 -12.83
C THR A 66 -8.80 19.07 -14.21
N VAL A 67 -7.57 18.56 -14.36
CA VAL A 67 -6.95 18.21 -15.66
C VAL A 67 -6.37 16.79 -15.51
N SER A 68 -6.79 15.73 -16.22
CA SER A 68 -6.99 15.54 -17.66
C SER A 68 -7.82 14.26 -17.88
N SER A 69 -8.44 14.12 -19.05
CA SER A 69 -9.04 12.87 -19.55
C SER A 69 -8.04 11.72 -19.76
N SER A 70 -6.74 12.01 -19.68
CA SER A 70 -5.66 11.03 -19.51
C SER A 70 -5.36 10.90 -18.02
N ASN A 71 -5.43 9.70 -17.45
CA ASN A 71 -5.12 9.41 -16.04
C ASN A 71 -3.66 9.68 -15.61
N GLU A 72 -2.90 10.44 -16.40
CA GLU A 72 -1.50 10.81 -16.18
C GLU A 72 -1.41 12.33 -16.01
N ILE A 73 -0.64 12.76 -15.01
CA ILE A 73 -0.32 14.18 -14.80
C ILE A 73 0.81 14.58 -15.77
N PRO A 74 0.67 15.69 -16.52
CA PRO A 74 1.69 16.15 -17.47
C PRO A 74 3.09 16.27 -16.86
N GLU A 75 4.12 15.80 -17.59
CA GLU A 75 5.53 15.84 -17.16
C GLU A 75 6.04 17.27 -16.86
N GLU A 76 5.47 18.28 -17.50
CA GLU A 76 5.78 19.70 -17.26
C GLU A 76 5.51 20.12 -15.80
N ILE A 77 4.48 19.53 -15.17
CA ILE A 77 4.14 19.76 -13.77
C ILE A 77 5.15 19.03 -12.86
N LEU A 78 5.60 17.83 -13.27
CA LEU A 78 6.60 17.06 -12.53
C LEU A 78 7.98 17.73 -12.51
N GLY A 79 8.37 18.38 -13.62
CA GLY A 79 9.62 19.15 -13.70
C GLY A 79 9.69 20.32 -12.73
N ILE A 80 8.59 21.05 -12.55
CA ILE A 80 8.49 22.17 -11.59
C ILE A 80 8.53 21.68 -10.13
N ILE A 81 8.00 20.47 -9.88
CA ILE A 81 7.88 19.88 -8.55
C ILE A 81 9.18 19.17 -8.12
N ASN A 82 9.94 18.62 -9.06
CA ASN A 82 11.21 17.94 -8.77
C ASN A 82 12.33 18.90 -8.34
N ASP A 83 12.30 20.18 -8.73
CA ASP A 83 13.44 21.10 -8.58
C ASP A 83 13.61 21.79 -7.21
N PRO A 84 12.61 21.88 -6.30
CA PRO A 84 12.89 22.39 -4.94
C PRO A 84 13.15 21.31 -3.88
N ASN A 85 12.63 20.09 -4.04
CA ASN A 85 12.52 19.10 -2.95
C ASN A 85 13.03 17.68 -3.27
N ASN A 86 13.66 17.46 -4.43
CA ASN A 86 14.24 16.17 -4.82
C ASN A 86 13.28 14.99 -4.60
N LEU A 87 12.06 15.12 -5.14
CA LEU A 87 11.00 14.14 -4.93
C LEU A 87 11.27 12.82 -5.68
N ASP A 88 12.27 12.79 -6.59
CA ASP A 88 12.66 11.61 -7.38
C ASP A 88 11.47 10.95 -8.10
N ILE A 89 10.51 11.75 -8.55
CA ILE A 89 9.29 11.25 -9.17
C ILE A 89 9.59 10.90 -10.63
N LYS A 90 9.28 9.65 -11.00
CA LYS A 90 9.34 9.15 -12.36
C LYS A 90 8.06 9.43 -13.13
N LYS A 91 6.91 9.06 -12.55
CA LYS A 91 5.57 9.26 -13.15
C LYS A 91 4.51 9.40 -12.08
N THR A 92 3.41 10.07 -12.41
CA THR A 92 2.25 10.18 -11.52
C THR A 92 0.96 9.87 -12.25
N TYR A 93 0.12 9.07 -11.60
CA TYR A 93 -1.16 8.61 -12.12
C TYR A 93 -2.29 9.05 -11.20
N LEU A 94 -3.41 9.46 -11.78
CA LEU A 94 -4.66 9.70 -11.07
C LEU A 94 -5.64 8.61 -11.47
N ILE A 95 -5.92 7.70 -10.53
CA ILE A 95 -6.68 6.49 -10.83
C ILE A 95 -7.93 6.44 -9.96
N SER A 96 -9.07 6.15 -10.59
CA SER A 96 -10.35 5.93 -9.92
C SER A 96 -10.74 4.46 -9.79
N ASN A 97 -10.20 3.57 -10.65
CA ASN A 97 -10.42 2.12 -10.57
C ASN A 97 -9.22 1.33 -11.11
N THR A 98 -9.12 0.07 -10.68
CA THR A 98 -8.00 -0.84 -10.98
C THR A 98 -7.85 -1.15 -12.47
N GLU A 99 -8.96 -1.25 -13.20
CA GLU A 99 -8.97 -1.68 -14.60
C GLU A 99 -8.50 -0.56 -15.55
N THR A 100 -8.89 0.68 -15.25
CA THR A 100 -8.44 1.88 -15.94
C THR A 100 -6.94 2.07 -15.73
N ALA A 101 -6.43 1.82 -14.53
CA ALA A 101 -5.00 1.87 -14.24
C ALA A 101 -4.19 0.88 -15.09
N LYS A 102 -4.64 -0.39 -15.17
CA LYS A 102 -3.97 -1.42 -15.98
C LYS A 102 -3.94 -1.04 -17.47
N ASN A 103 -5.04 -0.50 -17.99
CA ASN A 103 -5.14 -0.13 -19.40
C ASN A 103 -4.29 1.09 -19.76
N SER A 104 -4.09 2.04 -18.84
CA SER A 104 -3.18 3.17 -19.05
C SER A 104 -1.70 2.76 -19.16
N LEU A 105 -1.33 1.52 -18.80
CA LEU A 105 0.06 1.11 -18.64
C LEU A 105 0.59 0.11 -19.66
N LYS A 106 -0.29 -0.57 -20.39
CA LYS A 106 0.06 -1.64 -21.35
C LYS A 106 1.09 -1.25 -22.42
N ASN A 107 1.37 0.04 -22.61
CA ASN A 107 2.25 0.54 -23.66
C ASN A 107 3.51 1.26 -23.14
N SER A 108 3.74 1.37 -21.82
CA SER A 108 4.78 2.27 -21.28
C SER A 108 5.83 1.62 -20.38
N LEU A 109 5.65 0.37 -19.96
CA LEU A 109 6.50 -0.31 -18.98
C LEU A 109 7.26 -1.50 -19.57
N ASP A 110 8.43 -1.80 -19.03
CA ASP A 110 9.02 -3.13 -19.19
C ASP A 110 8.22 -4.17 -18.38
N ASN A 111 8.24 -5.43 -18.81
CA ASN A 111 7.42 -6.50 -18.23
C ASN A 111 7.62 -6.68 -16.70
N LYS A 112 8.82 -6.41 -16.17
CA LYS A 112 9.11 -6.61 -14.74
C LYS A 112 8.47 -5.49 -13.91
N THR A 113 8.62 -4.27 -14.38
CA THR A 113 8.04 -3.08 -13.75
C THR A 113 6.52 -3.07 -13.87
N GLU A 114 5.97 -3.49 -15.02
CA GLU A 114 4.53 -3.66 -15.22
C GLU A 114 3.94 -4.62 -14.18
N GLN A 115 4.59 -5.77 -13.97
CA GLN A 115 4.16 -6.74 -12.98
C GLN A 115 4.20 -6.17 -11.57
N ALA A 116 5.28 -5.46 -11.19
CA ALA A 116 5.41 -4.83 -9.88
C ALA A 116 4.30 -3.79 -9.63
N PHE A 117 3.95 -3.01 -10.64
CA PHE A 117 2.85 -2.05 -10.54
C PHE A 117 1.48 -2.74 -10.45
N ILE A 118 1.24 -3.79 -11.24
CA ILE A 118 0.01 -4.57 -11.17
C ILE A 118 -0.17 -5.18 -9.79
N ASP A 119 0.90 -5.70 -9.19
CA ASP A 119 0.85 -6.28 -7.86
C ASP A 119 0.62 -5.21 -6.79
N TYR A 120 1.23 -4.03 -6.96
CA TYR A 120 0.93 -2.86 -6.13
C TYR A 120 -0.55 -2.44 -6.21
N LEU A 121 -1.14 -2.38 -7.42
CA LEU A 121 -2.56 -2.06 -7.61
C LEU A 121 -3.48 -3.07 -6.90
N LYS A 122 -3.15 -4.36 -6.94
CA LYS A 122 -3.90 -5.40 -6.20
C LYS A 122 -3.77 -5.19 -4.69
N TRP A 123 -2.58 -4.84 -4.21
CA TRP A 123 -2.32 -4.61 -2.80
C TRP A 123 -3.12 -3.42 -2.23
N ILE A 124 -3.16 -2.29 -2.94
CA ILE A 124 -3.96 -1.12 -2.49
C ILE A 124 -5.48 -1.34 -2.55
N ASN A 125 -5.92 -2.44 -3.18
CA ASN A 125 -7.30 -2.91 -3.29
C ASN A 125 -8.30 -1.78 -3.59
N LEU A 126 -8.11 -1.12 -4.74
CA LEU A 126 -9.02 -0.10 -5.23
C LEU A 126 -10.40 -0.73 -5.52
N PRO A 127 -11.48 -0.30 -4.85
CA PRO A 127 -12.82 -0.80 -5.15
C PRO A 127 -13.20 -0.43 -6.59
N ASP A 128 -13.80 -1.36 -7.33
CA ASP A 128 -14.16 -1.16 -8.74
C ASP A 128 -15.21 -0.04 -8.95
N SER A 129 -15.85 0.45 -7.88
CA SER A 129 -16.92 1.46 -7.91
C SER A 129 -16.70 2.68 -7.02
N SER A 130 -15.47 2.97 -6.57
CA SER A 130 -15.26 4.15 -5.73
C SER A 130 -15.24 5.45 -6.54
N THR A 131 -16.03 6.44 -6.11
CA THR A 131 -15.88 7.85 -6.53
C THR A 131 -14.55 8.47 -6.07
N ASP A 132 -13.82 7.75 -5.22
CA ASP A 132 -12.56 8.15 -4.66
C ASP A 132 -11.43 7.96 -5.67
N SER A 133 -10.80 9.07 -6.05
CA SER A 133 -9.59 9.02 -6.86
C SER A 133 -8.37 8.85 -5.96
N ARG A 134 -7.39 8.07 -6.39
CA ARG A 134 -6.10 7.92 -5.73
C ARG A 134 -5.01 8.47 -6.62
N LEU A 135 -4.16 9.28 -6.01
CA LEU A 135 -2.87 9.67 -6.58
C LEU A 135 -1.93 8.48 -6.40
N ILE A 136 -1.36 7.97 -7.48
CA ILE A 136 -0.30 6.98 -7.44
C ILE A 136 0.95 7.60 -8.01
N VAL A 137 2.03 7.57 -7.24
CA VAL A 137 3.32 8.12 -7.62
C VAL A 137 4.29 6.97 -7.79
N TRP A 138 4.95 6.96 -8.94
CA TRP A 138 6.06 6.07 -9.24
C TRP A 138 7.37 6.85 -9.13
N PHE A 139 8.28 6.36 -8.31
CA PHE A 139 9.58 6.98 -8.05
C PHE A 139 10.70 6.37 -8.92
N ASN A 140 11.82 7.09 -9.05
CA ASN A 140 12.98 6.68 -9.84
C ASN A 140 13.67 5.41 -9.32
N ASP A 141 13.50 5.09 -8.04
CA ASP A 141 13.97 3.84 -7.40
C ASP A 141 13.06 2.63 -7.68
N ASN A 142 12.03 2.81 -8.50
CA ASN A 142 10.97 1.84 -8.80
C ASN A 142 10.06 1.45 -7.63
N THR A 143 9.98 2.30 -6.60
CA THR A 143 8.94 2.18 -5.56
C THR A 143 7.66 2.92 -5.96
N PHE A 144 6.55 2.59 -5.29
CA PHE A 144 5.24 3.16 -5.57
C PHE A 144 4.56 3.56 -4.28
N ALA A 145 4.00 4.77 -4.22
CA ALA A 145 3.16 5.16 -3.10
C ALA A 145 1.85 5.77 -3.58
N SER A 146 0.80 5.65 -2.77
CA SER A 146 -0.51 6.17 -3.09
C SER A 146 -1.07 7.02 -1.99
N LEU A 147 -1.90 7.98 -2.37
CA LEU A 147 -2.67 8.76 -1.41
C LEU A 147 -4.06 9.04 -1.95
N LYS A 148 -5.05 8.90 -1.08
CA LYS A 148 -6.44 9.19 -1.43
C LYS A 148 -6.62 10.69 -1.68
N ILE A 149 -7.16 11.04 -2.84
CA ILE A 149 -7.62 12.40 -3.13
C ILE A 149 -9.11 12.43 -2.82
N VAL A 150 -9.45 13.18 -1.78
CA VAL A 150 -10.85 13.53 -1.48
C VAL A 150 -11.10 14.84 -2.22
N LYS A 151 -12.07 14.84 -3.13
CA LYS A 151 -12.55 16.06 -3.78
C LYS A 151 -13.30 16.93 -2.77
#